data_AF-A0A1X7U254-F1
#
_entry.id   AF-A0A1X7U254-F1
#
_cell.length_a   1.000
_cell.length_b   1.000
_cell.length_c   1.000
_cell.angle_alpha   90.00
_cell.angle_beta   90.00
_cell.angle_gamma   90.00
#
_symmetry.space_group_name_H-M   'P 1'
#
loop_
_entity.id
_entity.type
_entity.pdbx_description
1 polymer ?
#
loop_
_entity_poly.entity_id
_entity_poly.type
_entity_poly.pdbx_seq_one_letter_code
_entity_poly.pdbx_strand_id
1 'polypeptide(L)'
;NTPSAILRMNYDTLVDAITNNLYRVTNRLYAKGLIPMETVNNIQTAASSDVIKSSQLASVIQRQLESSLNPEQYLIDICHVLINQQHHTLTDIATSILHQL
;
A
#
# COMPACT_ATOMS: atom_id res chain seq x y z
N ASN A 1 6.44 4.67 16.94
CA ASN A 1 7.43 4.14 15.96
C ASN A 1 7.56 5.14 14.82
N THR A 2 8.62 5.13 14.00
CA THR A 2 8.58 5.97 12.78
C THR A 2 7.59 5.35 11.77
N PRO A 3 6.91 6.13 10.92
CA PRO A 3 5.99 5.60 9.92
C PRO A 3 6.61 4.51 9.04
N SER A 4 7.88 4.68 8.64
CA SER A 4 8.64 3.66 7.89
C SER A 4 8.84 2.36 8.68
N ALA A 5 9.15 2.45 9.98
CA ALA A 5 9.29 1.26 10.83
C ALA A 5 7.95 0.53 11.00
N ILE A 6 6.84 1.26 11.14
CA ILE A 6 5.49 0.68 11.25
C ILE A 6 5.14 -0.06 9.97
N LEU A 7 5.31 0.57 8.80
CA LEU A 7 5.05 -0.07 7.52
C LEU A 7 5.89 -1.34 7.34
N ARG A 8 7.18 -1.28 7.71
CA ARG A 8 8.08 -2.43 7.68
C ARG A 8 7.63 -3.58 8.60
N MET A 9 7.15 -3.29 9.80
CA MET A 9 6.65 -4.32 10.73
C MET A 9 5.41 -5.04 10.21
N ASN A 10 4.60 -4.37 9.38
CA ASN A 10 3.36 -4.93 8.82
C ASN A 10 3.53 -5.35 7.34
N TYR A 11 4.76 -5.37 6.81
CA TYR A 11 5.02 -5.47 5.37
C TYR A 11 4.52 -6.78 4.76
N ASP A 12 4.80 -7.91 5.41
CA ASP A 12 4.41 -9.25 4.98
C ASP A 12 2.87 -9.36 4.86
N THR A 13 2.17 -9.00 5.94
CA THR A 13 0.71 -9.03 5.99
C THR A 13 0.08 -8.04 5.00
N LEU A 14 0.71 -6.87 4.80
CA LEU A 14 0.26 -5.89 3.81
C LEU A 14 0.34 -6.46 2.39
N VAL A 15 1.44 -7.13 2.03
CA VAL A 15 1.61 -7.76 0.71
C VAL A 15 0.53 -8.82 0.47
N ASP A 16 0.27 -9.68 1.46
CA ASP A 16 -0.76 -10.71 1.36
C ASP A 16 -2.16 -10.10 1.17
N ALA A 17 -2.48 -9.06 1.93
CA ALA A 17 -3.78 -8.41 1.83
C ALA A 17 -3.99 -7.65 0.50
N ILE A 18 -2.92 -7.01 0.00
CA ILE A 18 -2.93 -6.37 -1.32
C ILE A 18 -3.13 -7.41 -2.42
N THR A 19 -2.51 -8.59 -2.32
CA THR A 19 -2.56 -9.62 -3.38
C THR A 19 -3.98 -10.01 -3.76
N ASN A 20 -4.88 -10.08 -2.79
CA ASN A 20 -6.30 -10.39 -3.04
C ASN A 20 -7.08 -9.26 -3.75
N ASN A 21 -6.56 -8.03 -3.78
CA ASN A 21 -7.24 -6.85 -4.32
C ASN A 21 -6.31 -5.94 -5.14
N LEU A 22 -5.23 -6.49 -5.68
CA LEU A 22 -4.07 -5.77 -6.21
C LEU A 22 -4.46 -4.66 -7.18
N TYR A 23 -5.23 -4.99 -8.21
CA TYR A 23 -5.61 -4.04 -9.27
C TYR A 23 -6.52 -2.91 -8.75
N ARG A 24 -7.45 -3.22 -7.84
CA ARG A 24 -8.35 -2.22 -7.25
C ARG A 24 -7.62 -1.26 -6.33
N VAL A 25 -6.75 -1.80 -5.48
CA VAL A 25 -5.89 -1.00 -4.59
C VAL A 25 -4.98 -0.10 -5.41
N THR A 26 -4.29 -0.66 -6.41
CA THR A 26 -3.39 0.08 -7.31
C THR A 26 -4.10 1.27 -7.95
N ASN A 27 -5.27 1.05 -8.58
CA ASN A 27 -6.00 2.11 -9.25
C ASN A 27 -6.45 3.23 -8.29
N ARG A 28 -6.85 2.86 -7.06
CA ARG A 28 -7.30 3.85 -6.05
C ARG A 28 -6.14 4.62 -5.42
N LEU A 29 -5.01 3.97 -5.22
CA LEU A 29 -3.77 4.63 -4.79
C LEU A 29 -3.34 5.67 -5.84
N TYR A 30 -3.38 5.30 -7.13
CA TYR A 30 -3.07 6.21 -8.22
C TYR A 30 -4.06 7.39 -8.29
N ALA A 31 -5.37 7.11 -8.18
CA ALA A 31 -6.39 8.16 -8.19
C ALA A 31 -6.24 9.18 -7.04
N LYS A 32 -5.59 8.78 -5.94
CA LYS A 32 -5.25 9.65 -4.80
C LYS A 32 -3.87 10.31 -4.91
N GLY A 33 -3.13 10.04 -5.98
CA GLY A 33 -1.77 10.57 -6.18
C GLY A 33 -0.72 9.95 -5.25
N LEU A 34 -1.02 8.83 -4.60
CA LEU A 34 -0.12 8.17 -3.64
C LEU A 34 0.95 7.31 -4.31
N ILE A 35 0.72 6.91 -5.57
CA ILE A 35 1.70 6.17 -6.38
C ILE A 35 1.79 6.79 -7.78
N PRO A 36 2.92 6.67 -8.48
CA PRO A 36 3.07 7.15 -9.84
C PRO A 36 2.34 6.26 -10.86
N MET A 37 1.95 6.83 -12.00
CA MET A 37 1.31 6.09 -13.11
C MET A 37 2.17 4.92 -13.62
N GLU A 38 3.49 5.06 -13.55
CA GLU A 38 4.43 3.99 -13.90
C GLU A 38 4.17 2.72 -13.08
N THR A 39 3.83 2.84 -11.79
CA THR A 39 3.48 1.69 -10.95
C THR A 39 2.21 0.99 -11.42
N VAL A 40 1.21 1.75 -11.88
CA VAL A 40 -0.02 1.20 -12.45
C VAL A 40 0.29 0.40 -13.71
N ASN A 41 1.04 0.99 -14.63
CA ASN A 41 1.44 0.34 -15.89
C ASN A 41 2.20 -0.97 -15.60
N ASN A 42 3.19 -0.92 -14.71
CA ASN A 42 3.98 -2.10 -14.36
C ASN A 42 3.11 -3.24 -13.79
N ILE A 43 2.15 -2.93 -12.91
CA ILE A 43 1.25 -3.94 -12.34
C ILE A 43 0.32 -4.54 -13.40
N GLN A 44 -0.13 -3.73 -14.37
CA GLN A 44 -1.01 -4.18 -15.44
C GLN A 44 -0.29 -5.02 -16.50
N THR A 45 0.96 -4.69 -16.86
CA THR A 45 1.66 -5.31 -17.98
C THR A 45 2.68 -6.37 -17.59
N ALA A 46 3.11 -6.42 -16.33
CA ALA A 46 4.11 -7.40 -15.91
C ALA A 46 3.57 -8.84 -16.01
N ALA A 47 4.39 -9.73 -16.57
CA ALA A 47 4.11 -11.16 -16.68
C ALA A 47 4.36 -11.95 -15.37
N SER A 48 4.56 -11.26 -14.25
CA SER A 48 4.77 -11.84 -12.93
C SER A 48 3.45 -12.21 -12.24
N SER A 49 3.53 -13.05 -11.20
CA SER A 49 2.37 -13.39 -10.37
C SER A 49 1.91 -12.19 -9.54
N ASP A 50 0.63 -12.20 -9.13
CA ASP A 50 0.06 -11.12 -8.35
C ASP A 50 0.78 -10.90 -7.01
N VAL A 51 1.30 -11.94 -6.35
CA VAL A 51 2.09 -11.80 -5.12
C VAL A 51 3.40 -11.01 -5.34
N ILE A 52 4.07 -11.22 -6.48
CA ILE A 52 5.28 -10.47 -6.83
C ILE A 52 4.92 -9.01 -7.14
N LYS A 53 3.83 -8.78 -7.87
CA LYS A 53 3.32 -7.43 -8.17
C LYS A 53 2.90 -6.69 -6.91
N SER A 54 2.24 -7.34 -5.95
CA SER A 54 1.91 -6.77 -4.64
C SER A 54 3.15 -6.42 -3.84
N SER A 55 4.17 -7.28 -3.86
CA SER A 55 5.45 -6.99 -3.23
C SER A 55 6.13 -5.76 -3.84
N GLN A 56 6.04 -5.60 -5.16
CA GLN A 56 6.52 -4.41 -5.86
C GLN A 56 5.73 -3.15 -5.48
N LEU A 57 4.40 -3.26 -5.38
CA LEU A 57 3.55 -2.15 -4.94
C LEU A 57 3.90 -1.71 -3.52
N ALA A 58 4.03 -2.65 -2.58
CA ALA A 58 4.44 -2.37 -1.20
C ALA A 58 5.82 -1.69 -1.14
N SER A 59 6.76 -2.12 -2.00
CA SER A 59 8.08 -1.49 -2.11
C SER A 59 8.00 -0.06 -2.65
N VAL A 60 7.10 0.23 -3.60
CA VAL A 60 6.84 1.61 -4.05
C VAL A 60 6.26 2.44 -2.92
N ILE A 61 5.27 1.93 -2.18
CA ILE A 61 4.65 2.63 -1.04
C ILE A 61 5.72 2.96 0.01
N GLN A 62 6.61 2.02 0.34
CA GLN A 62 7.70 2.23 1.28
C GLN A 62 8.65 3.36 0.82
N ARG A 63 9.08 3.33 -0.45
CA ARG A 63 9.98 4.36 -0.98
C ARG A 63 9.35 5.75 -1.04
N GLN A 64 8.06 5.82 -1.42
CA GLN A 64 7.30 7.06 -1.43
C GLN A 64 7.10 7.61 -0.02
N LEU A 65 6.83 6.74 0.95
CA LEU A 65 6.73 7.09 2.37
C LEU A 65 8.03 7.71 2.89
N GLU A 66 9.17 7.09 2.59
CA GLU A 66 10.50 7.58 3.01
C GLU A 66 10.89 8.89 2.32
N SER A 67 10.38 9.13 1.12
CA SER A 67 10.63 10.36 0.35
C SER A 67 9.60 11.46 0.64
N SER A 68 8.53 11.16 1.39
CA SER A 68 7.44 12.09 1.66
C SER A 68 7.89 13.21 2.61
N LEU A 69 7.44 14.44 2.34
CA LEU A 69 7.60 15.57 3.25
C LEU A 69 6.80 15.39 4.56
N ASN A 70 5.73 14.59 4.51
CA ASN A 70 4.94 14.22 5.68
C ASN A 70 4.65 12.70 5.65
N PRO A 71 5.59 11.88 6.16
CA PRO A 71 5.45 10.42 6.13
C PRO A 71 4.23 9.90 6.91
N GLU A 72 3.89 10.55 8.02
CA GLU A 72 2.73 10.17 8.84
C GLU A 72 1.42 10.34 8.07
N GLN A 73 1.19 11.53 7.49
CA GLN A 73 -0.01 11.78 6.69
C GLN A 73 -0.06 10.89 5.45
N TYR A 74 1.08 10.67 4.79
CA TYR A 74 1.13 9.75 3.65
C TYR A 74 0.69 8.33 4.04
N LEU A 75 1.18 7.81 5.18
CA LEU A 75 0.77 6.48 5.65
C LEU A 75 -0.71 6.44 6.06
N ILE A 76 -1.23 7.50 6.66
CA ILE A 76 -2.66 7.64 6.97
C ILE A 76 -3.50 7.59 5.67
N ASP A 77 -3.09 8.29 4.62
CA ASP A 77 -3.79 8.31 3.34
C ASP A 77 -3.78 6.92 2.65
N ILE A 78 -2.66 6.20 2.76
CA ILE A 78 -2.60 4.78 2.34
C ILE A 78 -3.64 3.97 3.12
N CYS A 79 -3.65 4.05 4.44
CA CYS A 79 -4.59 3.30 5.28
C CYS A 79 -6.06 3.60 4.91
N HIS A 80 -6.41 4.86 4.68
CA HIS A 80 -7.74 5.25 4.22
C HIS A 80 -8.11 4.61 2.88
N VAL A 81 -7.17 4.49 1.94
CA VAL A 81 -7.43 3.78 0.68
C VAL A 81 -7.69 2.31 0.92
N LEU A 82 -6.94 1.66 1.81
CA LEU A 82 -7.09 0.23 2.13
C LEU A 82 -8.41 -0.07 2.85
N ILE A 83 -8.81 0.75 3.84
CA ILE A 83 -10.09 0.63 4.56
C ILE A 83 -11.29 0.74 3.61
N ASN A 84 -11.22 1.66 2.66
CA ASN A 84 -12.31 1.94 1.72
C ASN A 84 -12.46 0.88 0.60
N GLN A 85 -11.75 -0.24 0.67
CA GLN A 85 -11.90 -1.37 -0.28
C GLN A 85 -13.06 -2.32 0.09
N GLN A 86 -13.69 -2.16 1.26
CA GLN A 86 -14.71 -3.09 1.79
C GLN A 86 -14.22 -4.54 1.91
N HIS A 87 -12.92 -4.73 2.14
CA HIS A 87 -12.31 -6.04 2.32
C HIS A 87 -11.78 -6.16 3.75
N HIS A 88 -12.37 -7.06 4.55
CA HIS A 88 -12.12 -7.13 5.99
C HIS A 88 -10.62 -7.18 6.34
N THR A 89 -9.85 -8.05 5.68
CA THR A 89 -8.40 -8.18 5.94
C THR A 89 -7.63 -6.88 5.70
N LEU A 90 -8.00 -6.11 4.66
CA LEU A 90 -7.35 -4.83 4.35
C LEU A 90 -7.73 -3.77 5.39
N THR A 91 -8.99 -3.75 5.80
CA THR A 91 -9.48 -2.87 6.87
C THR A 91 -8.78 -3.16 8.19
N ASP A 92 -8.63 -4.43 8.56
CA ASP A 92 -8.01 -4.84 9.83
C ASP A 92 -6.54 -4.43 9.88
N ILE A 93 -5.78 -4.68 8.80
CA ILE A 93 -4.36 -4.30 8.72
C ILE A 93 -4.20 -2.79 8.71
N ALA A 94 -5.00 -2.07 7.93
CA ALA A 94 -4.94 -0.62 7.89
C ALA A 94 -5.28 0.00 9.25
N THR A 95 -6.25 -0.55 9.97
CA THR A 95 -6.59 -0.12 11.34
C THR A 95 -5.45 -0.42 12.31
N SER A 96 -4.81 -1.60 12.20
CA SER A 96 -3.63 -1.95 12.99
C SER A 96 -2.46 -0.99 12.76
N ILE A 97 -2.18 -0.62 11.51
CA ILE A 97 -1.15 0.37 11.16
C ILE A 97 -1.49 1.75 11.75
N LEU A 98 -2.74 2.19 11.63
CA LEU A 98 -3.21 3.46 12.20
C LEU A 98 -3.09 3.50 13.73
N HIS A 99 -3.33 2.38 14.42
CA HIS A 99 -3.16 2.29 15.87
C HIS A 99 -1.69 2.31 16.31
N GLN A 100 -0.75 1.96 15.43
CA GLN A 100 0.69 1.93 15.72
C GLN A 100 1.41 3.25 15.43
N LEU A 101 0.78 4.14 14.66
CA LEU A 101 1.21 5.50 14.37
C LEU A 101 1.08 6.38 15.63
#